data_AF-A0A523HH03-F1
#
_entry.id   AF-A0A523HH03-F1
#
_cell.length_a   1.000
_cell.length_b   1.000
_cell.length_c   1.000
_cell.angle_alpha   90.00
_cell.angle_beta   90.00
_cell.angle_gamma   90.00
#
_symmetry.space_group_name_H-M   'P 1'
#
loop_
_entity.id
_entity.type
_entity.pdbx_description
1 polymer ?
#
loop_
_entity_poly.entity_id
_entity_poly.type
_entity_poly.pdbx_seq_one_letter_code
_entity_poly.pdbx_strand_id
1 'polypeptide(L)'
;MIPKKMILLSILVLFANTGFAGEEIMPLNQIKPGMRGIGKTVFVGTKIEEFEFEVLEIIPNFRAKRDLILTKLIGEKIEYTGVVAGMSGSPMYIDGKLIGALSYSMGIFMKEPIAGVTPIEQMFEILAWEKVRPEELAAVRGFNESYLAMAVGAQEFSLENILPLEFRRAKRKTSLARINPLDTPLIFSGFENSVLEFCSTVFDGMGVQVLNGGGTFTNEKPDLGPLEPGSAYSIVIVDGDMGLQATGTVTYVDGNKVLGMGHSFLNSGALELPMGKAKILTTLSSLMFSTKMSALTEIAGTIHQDRTTGIMGVTGESAKMIPIRLRFRSKFQDDKEFNFRIAEDRRLYSLTPFIFTIVLTNALESVRLSQGNQTLKLEGKINLNGYESIPLQNYYAGGRPSTFITDTIEATGEISATVGALLSNNFEA
;
A
#
# COMPACT_ATOMS: atom_id res chain seq x y z
N MET A 1 27.91 52.82 -54.20
CA MET A 1 26.75 53.16 -53.35
C MET A 1 26.22 51.89 -52.69
N ILE A 2 26.12 51.95 -51.36
CA ILE A 2 25.68 50.97 -50.35
C ILE A 2 24.17 50.64 -50.50
N PRO A 3 23.57 49.53 -49.99
CA PRO A 3 24.09 48.27 -49.38
C PRO A 3 23.48 46.95 -49.98
N LYS A 4 24.20 45.83 -50.07
CA LYS A 4 24.24 44.69 -49.10
C LYS A 4 23.02 44.52 -48.15
N LYS A 5 22.11 43.59 -48.47
CA LYS A 5 21.37 42.83 -47.45
C LYS A 5 21.56 41.33 -47.68
N MET A 6 22.54 40.79 -46.97
CA MET A 6 22.67 39.38 -46.63
C MET A 6 21.42 38.97 -45.84
N ILE A 7 20.65 38.02 -46.37
CA ILE A 7 19.69 37.24 -45.60
C ILE A 7 20.51 36.13 -44.95
N LEU A 8 20.97 36.37 -43.72
CA LEU A 8 21.55 35.34 -42.87
C LEU A 8 20.37 34.64 -42.18
N LEU A 9 20.04 33.43 -42.63
CA LEU A 9 19.07 32.56 -41.97
C LEU A 9 19.73 31.96 -40.73
N SER A 10 19.62 32.65 -39.60
CA SER A 10 20.03 32.12 -38.30
C SER A 10 19.02 31.04 -37.88
N ILE A 11 19.30 29.78 -38.21
CA ILE A 11 18.61 28.64 -37.59
C ILE A 11 19.12 28.56 -36.15
N LEU A 12 18.41 29.22 -35.24
CA LEU A 12 18.55 29.00 -33.81
C LEU A 12 17.94 27.63 -33.50
N VAL A 13 18.76 26.60 -33.46
CA VAL A 13 18.37 25.31 -32.87
C VAL A 13 18.22 25.55 -31.38
N LEU A 14 17.02 25.93 -30.96
CA LEU A 14 16.56 25.76 -29.59
C LEU A 14 16.52 24.25 -29.33
N PHE A 15 17.60 23.71 -28.75
CA PHE A 15 17.47 22.53 -27.93
C PHE A 15 16.58 22.93 -26.75
N ALA A 16 15.27 22.79 -26.91
CA ALA A 16 14.37 22.65 -25.80
C ALA A 16 14.78 21.36 -25.08
N ASN A 17 15.67 21.47 -24.11
CA ASN A 17 15.68 20.52 -23.01
C ASN A 17 14.27 20.59 -22.42
N THR A 18 13.45 19.59 -22.71
CA THR A 18 12.30 19.25 -21.87
C THR A 18 12.88 18.72 -20.56
N GLY A 19 13.46 19.63 -19.78
CA GLY A 19 13.93 19.40 -18.45
C GLY A 19 12.74 19.35 -17.51
N PHE A 20 12.71 18.31 -16.69
CA PHE A 20 11.82 18.11 -15.55
C PHE A 20 11.64 19.42 -14.77
N ALA A 21 10.39 19.85 -14.56
CA ALA A 21 10.09 21.21 -14.09
C ALA A 21 9.83 21.33 -12.58
N GLY A 22 9.99 20.27 -11.78
CA GLY A 22 9.54 20.28 -10.38
C GLY A 22 10.55 20.80 -9.36
N GLU A 23 11.73 20.18 -9.28
CA GLU A 23 12.70 20.41 -8.20
C GLU A 23 14.13 20.21 -8.70
N GLU A 24 15.07 21.03 -8.21
CA GLU A 24 16.49 20.81 -8.45
C GLU A 24 16.98 19.56 -7.70
N ILE A 25 17.89 18.81 -8.32
CA ILE A 25 18.40 17.55 -7.77
C ILE A 25 19.89 17.70 -7.44
N MET A 26 20.27 17.15 -6.29
CA MET A 26 21.67 16.94 -5.97
C MET A 26 22.02 15.47 -6.27
N PRO A 27 22.85 15.22 -7.29
CA PRO A 27 23.22 13.86 -7.67
C PRO A 27 24.03 13.18 -6.56
N LEU A 28 23.95 11.84 -6.48
CA LEU A 28 24.50 11.07 -5.37
C LEU A 28 26.02 11.32 -5.16
N ASN A 29 26.76 11.54 -6.24
CA ASN A 29 28.21 11.80 -6.19
C ASN A 29 28.61 13.15 -5.57
N GLN A 30 27.66 14.07 -5.37
CA GLN A 30 27.89 15.35 -4.69
C GLN A 30 27.62 15.26 -3.19
N ILE A 31 26.88 14.24 -2.74
CA ILE A 31 26.54 14.03 -1.35
C ILE A 31 27.78 13.52 -0.59
N LYS A 32 28.04 14.06 0.60
CA LYS A 32 29.18 13.69 1.44
C LYS A 32 28.77 13.56 2.91
N PRO A 33 29.47 12.70 3.69
CA PRO A 33 29.36 12.69 5.15
C PRO A 33 29.50 14.09 5.76
N GLY A 34 28.70 14.37 6.78
CA GLY A 34 28.65 15.66 7.50
C GLY A 34 27.78 16.73 6.84
N MET A 35 27.27 16.52 5.62
CA MET A 35 26.30 17.45 5.03
C MET A 35 24.98 17.43 5.82
N ARG A 36 24.37 18.60 5.98
CA ARG A 36 23.07 18.75 6.66
C ARG A 36 21.99 19.15 5.66
N GLY A 37 20.76 18.78 5.98
CA GLY A 37 19.62 19.02 5.12
C GLY A 37 18.30 19.05 5.86
N ILE A 38 17.23 19.21 5.07
CA ILE A 38 15.85 19.29 5.53
C ILE A 38 15.04 18.16 4.91
N GLY A 39 14.33 17.39 5.74
CA GLY A 39 13.31 16.45 5.33
C GLY A 39 11.91 17.02 5.54
N LYS A 40 10.93 16.59 4.73
CA LYS A 40 9.53 17.05 4.85
C LYS A 40 8.58 15.88 5.12
N THR A 41 7.69 16.01 6.10
CA THR A 41 6.66 15.00 6.39
C THR A 41 5.48 15.58 7.16
N VAL A 42 4.33 14.92 7.15
CA VAL A 42 3.18 15.28 8.02
C VAL A 42 3.20 14.42 9.29
N PHE A 43 3.29 15.01 10.48
CA PHE A 43 3.16 14.25 11.74
C PHE A 43 1.72 14.20 12.27
N VAL A 44 0.94 15.26 12.06
CA VAL A 44 -0.46 15.38 12.48
C VAL A 44 -1.22 16.26 11.49
N GLY A 45 -2.47 15.91 11.21
CA GLY A 45 -3.32 16.60 10.25
C GLY A 45 -2.83 16.39 8.82
N THR A 46 -2.66 17.50 8.11
CA THR A 46 -2.26 17.54 6.69
C THR A 46 -1.12 18.52 6.43
N LYS A 47 -0.71 19.27 7.46
CA LYS A 47 0.34 20.28 7.35
C LYS A 47 1.70 19.57 7.24
N ILE A 48 2.42 19.88 6.16
CA ILE A 48 3.80 19.43 5.98
C ILE A 48 4.68 20.18 6.98
N GLU A 49 5.46 19.42 7.75
CA GLU A 49 6.45 19.90 8.71
C GLU A 49 7.86 19.53 8.22
N GLU A 50 8.82 20.38 8.55
CA GLU A 50 10.23 20.17 8.25
C GLU A 50 10.94 19.55 9.46
N PHE A 51 11.92 18.69 9.18
CA PHE A 51 12.85 18.15 10.17
C PHE A 51 14.27 18.18 9.62
N GLU A 52 15.27 18.28 10.49
CA GLU A 52 16.66 18.33 10.08
C GLU A 52 17.26 16.94 9.99
N PHE A 53 18.34 16.79 9.22
CA PHE A 53 19.16 15.60 9.23
C PHE A 53 20.62 15.90 8.93
N GLU A 54 21.48 14.95 9.24
CA GLU A 54 22.90 14.92 8.87
C GLU A 54 23.21 13.62 8.12
N VAL A 55 23.97 13.72 7.03
CA VAL A 55 24.49 12.57 6.29
C VAL A 55 25.63 11.93 7.08
N LEU A 56 25.49 10.67 7.44
CA LEU A 56 26.54 9.91 8.13
C LEU A 56 27.51 9.26 7.14
N GLU A 57 26.98 8.57 6.13
CA GLU A 57 27.78 7.83 5.14
C GLU A 57 26.95 7.49 3.89
N ILE A 58 27.61 7.18 2.78
CA ILE A 58 26.99 6.53 1.61
C ILE A 58 27.38 5.05 1.62
N ILE A 59 26.39 4.17 1.64
CA ILE A 59 26.59 2.72 1.60
C ILE A 59 26.44 2.26 0.13
N PRO A 60 27.55 2.02 -0.59
CA PRO A 60 27.48 1.56 -1.97
C PRO A 60 26.98 0.12 -2.01
N ASN A 61 26.19 -0.22 -3.03
CA ASN A 61 25.71 -1.58 -3.28
C ASN A 61 25.06 -2.23 -2.03
N PHE A 62 24.36 -1.43 -1.22
CA PHE A 62 23.54 -1.89 -0.10
C PHE A 62 22.55 -2.98 -0.53
N ARG A 63 22.00 -2.85 -1.74
CA ARG A 63 21.46 -3.96 -2.53
C ARG A 63 22.16 -3.99 -3.88
N ALA A 64 21.99 -5.07 -4.65
CA ALA A 64 22.61 -5.23 -5.96
C ALA A 64 22.36 -4.00 -6.86
N LYS A 65 23.42 -3.23 -7.12
CA LYS A 65 23.39 -1.96 -7.89
C LYS A 65 22.50 -0.87 -7.28
N ARG A 66 22.34 -0.88 -5.95
CA ARG A 66 21.53 0.10 -5.20
C ARG A 66 22.32 0.59 -4.01
N ASP A 67 22.60 1.88 -4.00
CA ASP A 67 23.26 2.57 -2.92
C ASP A 67 22.23 3.09 -1.91
N LEU A 68 22.65 3.33 -0.67
CA LEU A 68 21.83 3.89 0.39
C LEU A 68 22.55 5.07 1.04
N ILE A 69 21.88 6.20 1.22
CA ILE A 69 22.44 7.32 1.99
C ILE A 69 22.04 7.12 3.44
N LEU A 70 23.02 6.94 4.33
CA LEU A 70 22.81 6.81 5.76
C LEU A 70 22.72 8.19 6.39
N THR A 71 21.65 8.45 7.15
CA THR A 71 21.38 9.75 7.76
C THR A 71 21.03 9.61 9.23
N LYS A 72 21.39 10.60 10.03
CA LYS A 72 20.86 10.80 11.39
C LYS A 72 19.81 11.90 11.32
N LEU A 73 18.60 11.60 11.76
CA LEU A 73 17.53 12.59 11.84
C LEU A 73 17.72 13.45 13.10
N ILE A 74 17.39 14.73 13.03
CA ILE A 74 17.68 15.73 14.08
C ILE A 74 16.40 16.51 14.38
N GLY A 75 16.17 16.78 15.67
CA GLY A 75 15.09 17.63 16.16
C GLY A 75 14.35 17.00 17.33
N GLU A 76 13.84 17.83 18.25
CA GLU A 76 13.22 17.39 19.51
C GLU A 76 12.11 16.35 19.30
N LYS A 77 11.21 16.58 18.33
CA LYS A 77 10.13 15.64 17.98
C LYS A 77 10.69 14.31 17.46
N ILE A 78 11.71 14.34 16.62
CA ILE A 78 12.34 13.14 16.03
C ILE A 78 13.16 12.36 17.06
N GLU A 79 13.85 13.05 17.97
CA GLU A 79 14.59 12.40 19.06
C GLU A 79 13.65 11.65 20.01
N TYR A 80 12.43 12.17 20.21
CA TYR A 80 11.40 11.48 20.99
C TYR A 80 10.71 10.34 20.22
N THR A 81 10.44 10.53 18.92
CA THR A 81 9.65 9.58 18.12
C THR A 81 10.48 8.54 17.37
N GLY A 82 11.77 8.80 17.14
CA GLY A 82 12.59 7.99 16.25
C GLY A 82 12.18 8.11 14.78
N VAL A 83 12.51 7.09 13.99
CA VAL A 83 12.04 6.96 12.60
C VAL A 83 10.65 6.33 12.61
N VAL A 84 9.63 7.10 12.24
CA VAL A 84 8.22 6.71 12.39
C VAL A 84 7.71 5.95 11.16
N ALA A 85 7.08 4.79 11.34
CA ALA A 85 6.38 4.09 10.25
C ALA A 85 5.34 5.01 9.60
N GLY A 86 5.37 5.08 8.26
CA GLY A 86 4.60 6.04 7.47
C GLY A 86 5.33 7.35 7.13
N MET A 87 6.57 7.57 7.62
CA MET A 87 7.48 8.59 7.07
C MET A 87 8.15 8.12 5.77
N SER A 88 7.98 6.87 5.35
CA SER A 88 8.59 6.35 4.13
C SER A 88 8.16 7.19 2.94
N GLY A 89 9.14 7.69 2.17
CA GLY A 89 8.89 8.61 1.08
C GLY A 89 9.06 10.09 1.44
N SER A 90 9.36 10.43 2.69
CA SER A 90 9.64 11.83 3.07
C SER A 90 10.80 12.36 2.22
N PRO A 91 10.60 13.43 1.44
CA PRO A 91 11.66 13.96 0.59
C PRO A 91 12.71 14.64 1.42
N MET A 92 13.96 14.40 1.07
CA MET A 92 15.15 14.85 1.78
C MET A 92 15.93 15.80 0.86
N TYR A 93 16.25 16.98 1.36
CA TYR A 93 16.89 18.05 0.59
C TYR A 93 18.20 18.50 1.24
N ILE A 94 19.21 18.81 0.42
CA ILE A 94 20.44 19.50 0.83
C ILE A 94 20.57 20.73 -0.07
N ASP A 95 20.77 21.91 0.53
CA ASP A 95 20.85 23.20 -0.19
C ASP A 95 19.64 23.45 -1.11
N GLY A 96 18.44 23.03 -0.69
CA GLY A 96 17.21 23.14 -1.47
C GLY A 96 17.07 22.13 -2.62
N LYS A 97 18.04 21.21 -2.79
CA LYS A 97 18.05 20.21 -3.85
C LYS A 97 17.66 18.83 -3.32
N LEU A 98 16.75 18.16 -4.00
CA LEU A 98 16.28 16.83 -3.63
C LEU A 98 17.41 15.81 -3.78
N ILE A 99 17.67 15.04 -2.72
CA ILE A 99 18.66 13.94 -2.72
C ILE A 99 18.01 12.56 -2.74
N GLY A 100 16.77 12.43 -2.28
CA GLY A 100 16.10 11.13 -2.15
C GLY A 100 14.93 11.11 -1.19
N ALA A 101 14.51 9.89 -0.88
CA ALA A 101 13.39 9.61 0.02
C ALA A 101 13.84 8.82 1.25
N LEU A 102 13.36 9.20 2.44
CA LEU A 102 13.48 8.37 3.64
C LEU A 102 12.85 6.99 3.42
N SER A 103 13.57 5.90 3.71
CA SER A 103 13.13 4.56 3.31
C SER A 103 13.50 3.40 4.23
N TYR A 104 14.54 3.50 5.06
CA TYR A 104 14.97 2.39 5.92
C TYR A 104 15.12 2.82 7.37
N SER A 105 14.82 1.89 8.29
CA SER A 105 15.22 1.99 9.69
C SER A 105 16.43 1.07 9.95
N MET A 106 17.30 1.47 10.87
CA MET A 106 18.52 0.71 11.19
C MET A 106 18.32 -0.38 12.26
N GLY A 107 17.08 -0.87 12.41
CA GLY A 107 16.72 -1.90 13.39
C GLY A 107 15.79 -1.37 14.49
N ILE A 108 15.58 -2.20 15.52
CA ILE A 108 14.74 -1.88 16.68
C ILE A 108 15.61 -1.48 17.88
N PHE A 109 15.06 -0.67 18.80
CA PHE A 109 15.76 -0.19 20.00
C PHE A 109 17.05 0.62 19.74
N MET A 110 17.10 1.33 18.61
CA MET A 110 18.19 2.26 18.33
C MET A 110 18.13 3.45 19.29
N LYS A 111 19.27 3.83 19.86
CA LYS A 111 19.39 5.02 20.73
C LYS A 111 19.34 6.33 19.96
N GLU A 112 19.69 6.28 18.67
CA GLU A 112 19.71 7.43 17.78
C GLU A 112 18.80 7.17 16.58
N PRO A 113 18.09 8.20 16.08
CA PRO A 113 17.18 8.08 14.95
C PRO A 113 17.95 8.01 13.62
N ILE A 114 18.62 6.88 13.39
CA ILE A 114 19.36 6.64 12.15
C ILE A 114 18.42 6.03 11.10
N ALA A 115 18.41 6.62 9.92
CA ALA A 115 17.58 6.21 8.79
C ALA A 115 18.39 6.08 7.50
N GLY A 116 17.90 5.22 6.61
CA GLY A 116 18.40 5.13 5.25
C GLY A 116 17.52 5.93 4.31
N VAL A 117 18.15 6.62 3.37
CA VAL A 117 17.52 7.41 2.32
C VAL A 117 17.85 6.76 0.97
N THR A 118 16.82 6.41 0.20
CA THR A 118 16.95 5.90 -1.16
C THR A 118 17.24 7.08 -2.09
N PRO A 119 18.38 7.11 -2.82
CA PRO A 119 18.72 8.20 -3.71
C PRO A 119 17.66 8.46 -4.78
N ILE A 120 17.37 9.73 -5.06
CA ILE A 120 16.32 10.12 -6.02
C ILE A 120 16.57 9.58 -7.44
N GLU A 121 17.83 9.52 -7.86
CA GLU A 121 18.24 8.96 -9.15
C GLU A 121 17.78 7.50 -9.32
N GLN A 122 17.79 6.71 -8.23
CA GLN A 122 17.33 5.32 -8.25
C GLN A 122 15.79 5.21 -8.26
N MET A 123 15.09 6.21 -7.72
CA MET A 123 13.61 6.27 -7.77
C MET A 123 13.13 6.61 -9.17
N PHE A 124 13.86 7.47 -9.90
CA PHE A 124 13.50 7.87 -11.27
C PHE A 124 13.52 6.73 -12.27
N GLU A 125 14.21 5.63 -11.98
CA GLU A 125 14.14 4.42 -12.81
C GLU A 125 12.70 3.87 -12.92
N ILE A 126 11.84 4.12 -11.92
CA ILE A 126 10.42 3.75 -11.96
C ILE A 126 9.70 4.40 -13.15
N LEU A 127 10.07 5.63 -13.50
CA LEU A 127 9.50 6.35 -14.64
C LEU A 127 9.87 5.70 -15.99
N ALA A 128 10.98 4.95 -16.04
CA ALA A 128 11.33 4.16 -17.23
C ALA A 128 10.46 2.90 -17.33
N TRP A 129 10.21 2.21 -16.21
CA TRP A 129 9.31 1.05 -16.15
C TRP A 129 7.87 1.40 -16.54
N GLU A 130 7.44 2.64 -16.26
CA GLU A 130 6.12 3.11 -16.68
C GLU A 130 5.89 3.05 -18.20
N LYS A 131 6.97 3.19 -18.99
CA LYS A 131 6.88 3.14 -20.46
C LYS A 131 6.53 1.76 -21.00
N VAL A 132 6.78 0.70 -20.22
CA VAL A 132 6.53 -0.72 -20.57
C VAL A 132 5.44 -1.35 -19.70
N ARG A 133 4.64 -0.51 -19.01
CA ARG A 133 3.57 -0.97 -18.11
C ARG A 133 2.55 -1.85 -18.83
N PRO A 134 2.03 -1.51 -20.02
CA PRO A 134 1.03 -2.34 -20.71
C PRO A 134 1.53 -3.77 -20.99
N GLU A 135 2.79 -3.92 -21.40
CA GLU A 135 3.41 -5.20 -21.67
C GLU A 135 3.58 -6.02 -20.38
N GLU A 136 4.01 -5.38 -19.29
CA GLU A 136 4.13 -6.03 -17.98
C GLU A 136 2.77 -6.46 -17.40
N LEU A 137 1.71 -5.68 -17.61
CA LEU A 137 0.35 -6.01 -17.20
C LEU A 137 -0.24 -7.16 -18.05
N ALA A 138 0.09 -7.20 -19.33
CA ALA A 138 -0.33 -8.28 -20.23
C ALA A 138 0.34 -9.62 -19.88
N ALA A 139 1.59 -9.58 -19.37
CA ALA A 139 2.33 -10.77 -18.98
C ALA A 139 1.87 -11.39 -17.64
N VAL A 140 1.04 -10.69 -16.86
CA VAL A 140 0.57 -11.16 -15.55
C VAL A 140 -0.44 -12.28 -15.73
N ARG A 141 -0.14 -13.43 -15.16
CA ARG A 141 -1.08 -14.54 -14.99
C ARG A 141 -1.20 -14.83 -13.51
N GLY A 142 -2.32 -14.48 -12.90
CA GLY A 142 -2.67 -14.96 -11.58
C GLY A 142 -3.26 -16.35 -11.73
N PHE A 143 -2.57 -17.39 -11.26
CA PHE A 143 -3.12 -18.75 -11.22
C PHE A 143 -2.81 -19.42 -9.89
N ASN A 144 -3.87 -19.89 -9.22
CA ASN A 144 -3.75 -20.71 -8.02
C ASN A 144 -4.75 -21.88 -8.14
N GLU A 145 -4.22 -23.07 -8.41
CA GLU A 145 -4.99 -24.32 -8.57
C GLU A 145 -5.88 -24.62 -7.36
N SER A 146 -5.43 -24.22 -6.17
CA SER A 146 -6.17 -24.48 -4.92
C SER A 146 -7.52 -23.78 -4.92
N TYR A 147 -7.62 -22.58 -5.50
CA TYR A 147 -8.91 -21.88 -5.58
C TYR A 147 -9.92 -22.67 -6.41
N LEU A 148 -9.50 -23.19 -7.57
CA LEU A 148 -10.36 -24.02 -8.40
C LEU A 148 -10.70 -25.33 -7.69
N ALA A 149 -9.72 -26.01 -7.08
CA ALA A 149 -9.94 -27.25 -6.36
C ALA A 149 -10.92 -27.09 -5.18
N MET A 150 -10.81 -26.00 -4.43
CA MET A 150 -11.77 -25.67 -3.36
C MET A 150 -13.15 -25.31 -3.92
N ALA A 151 -13.22 -24.51 -4.99
CA ALA A 151 -14.48 -24.08 -5.59
C ALA A 151 -15.31 -25.26 -6.16
N VAL A 152 -14.65 -26.30 -6.68
CA VAL A 152 -15.33 -27.50 -7.19
C VAL A 152 -15.50 -28.61 -6.13
N GLY A 153 -15.12 -28.34 -4.88
CA GLY A 153 -15.20 -29.32 -3.79
C GLY A 153 -14.22 -30.49 -3.88
N ALA A 154 -13.20 -30.40 -4.74
CA ALA A 154 -12.11 -31.37 -4.80
C ALA A 154 -11.15 -31.25 -3.61
N GLN A 155 -11.16 -30.10 -2.93
CA GLN A 155 -10.37 -29.83 -1.74
C GLN A 155 -11.22 -29.08 -0.70
N GLU A 156 -11.05 -29.42 0.58
CA GLU A 156 -11.63 -28.64 1.67
C GLU A 156 -11.00 -27.25 1.77
N PHE A 157 -11.76 -26.30 2.32
CA PHE A 157 -11.23 -24.96 2.60
C PHE A 157 -9.95 -25.05 3.44
N SER A 158 -8.93 -24.32 3.02
CA SER A 158 -7.69 -24.19 3.77
C SER A 158 -7.19 -22.76 3.67
N LEU A 159 -7.12 -22.11 4.83
CA LEU A 159 -6.57 -20.75 4.93
C LEU A 159 -5.16 -20.67 4.34
N GLU A 160 -4.34 -21.69 4.56
CA GLU A 160 -2.98 -21.73 4.02
C GLU A 160 -2.94 -21.68 2.49
N ASN A 161 -3.95 -22.24 1.82
CA ASN A 161 -4.01 -22.27 0.35
C ASN A 161 -4.67 -21.02 -0.26
N ILE A 162 -5.35 -20.22 0.56
CA ILE A 162 -5.86 -18.89 0.20
C ILE A 162 -4.79 -17.83 0.39
N LEU A 163 -3.89 -18.00 1.35
CA LEU A 163 -2.77 -17.08 1.51
C LEU A 163 -1.89 -17.06 0.25
N PRO A 164 -1.54 -15.87 -0.28
CA PRO A 164 -0.56 -15.73 -1.35
C PRO A 164 0.72 -16.52 -1.07
N LEU A 165 1.38 -17.04 -2.11
CA LEU A 165 2.57 -17.87 -1.95
C LEU A 165 3.71 -17.12 -1.24
N GLU A 166 3.83 -15.83 -1.53
CA GLU A 166 4.74 -14.89 -0.88
C GLU A 166 4.49 -14.86 0.64
N PHE A 167 3.22 -14.90 1.03
CA PHE A 167 2.77 -14.82 2.43
C PHE A 167 3.02 -16.15 3.15
N ARG A 168 2.82 -17.29 2.47
CA ARG A 168 3.15 -18.62 3.00
C ARG A 168 4.65 -18.82 3.24
N ARG A 169 5.49 -18.27 2.36
CA ARG A 169 6.95 -18.36 2.43
C ARG A 169 7.58 -17.38 3.43
N ALA A 170 6.84 -16.34 3.81
CA ALA A 170 7.25 -15.36 4.82
C ALA A 170 7.20 -15.93 6.25
N LYS A 171 7.95 -17.01 6.52
CA LYS A 171 8.32 -17.40 7.90
C LYS A 171 9.56 -16.62 8.29
N ARG A 172 9.40 -15.42 8.85
CA ARG A 172 10.53 -14.65 9.38
C ARG A 172 11.03 -15.30 10.67
N LYS A 173 12.31 -15.70 10.68
CA LYS A 173 13.12 -15.62 11.89
C LYS A 173 13.26 -14.13 12.21
N THR A 174 12.61 -13.65 13.26
CA THR A 174 12.79 -12.32 13.84
C THR A 174 14.28 -12.09 14.11
N SER A 175 14.95 -11.36 13.21
CA SER A 175 16.33 -10.94 13.42
C SER A 175 16.28 -9.51 13.92
N LEU A 176 16.45 -9.35 15.23
CA LEU A 176 16.36 -8.07 15.96
C LEU A 176 17.45 -7.05 15.57
N ALA A 177 18.39 -7.42 14.68
CA ALA A 177 19.60 -6.65 14.38
C ALA A 177 19.84 -6.42 12.87
N ARG A 178 18.79 -6.36 12.04
CA ARG A 178 18.94 -6.09 10.59
C ARG A 178 18.35 -4.74 10.20
N ILE A 179 19.05 -4.06 9.28
CA ILE A 179 18.53 -2.90 8.54
C ILE A 179 17.34 -3.40 7.70
N ASN A 180 16.18 -2.78 7.89
CA ASN A 180 14.94 -3.15 7.21
C ASN A 180 14.33 -1.93 6.51
N PRO A 181 13.61 -2.12 5.40
CA PRO A 181 12.69 -1.09 4.91
C PRO A 181 11.84 -0.59 6.07
N LEU A 182 11.53 0.71 6.06
CA LEU A 182 10.67 1.29 7.08
C LEU A 182 9.29 0.63 7.00
N ASP A 183 8.76 0.21 8.15
CA ASP A 183 7.47 -0.47 8.16
C ASP A 183 6.40 0.43 7.54
N THR A 184 5.59 -0.15 6.65
CA THR A 184 4.45 0.52 6.05
C THR A 184 3.22 0.22 6.88
N PRO A 185 2.62 1.21 7.57
CA PRO A 185 1.43 0.97 8.35
C PRO A 185 0.29 0.50 7.45
N LEU A 186 -0.22 -0.70 7.72
CA LEU A 186 -1.44 -1.21 7.12
C LEU A 186 -2.61 -0.88 8.04
N ILE A 187 -3.36 0.13 7.66
CA ILE A 187 -4.44 0.70 8.45
C ILE A 187 -5.74 -0.01 8.11
N PHE A 188 -6.39 -0.56 9.13
CA PHE A 188 -7.70 -1.19 9.08
C PHE A 188 -8.72 -0.29 9.76
N SER A 189 -9.79 0.10 9.06
CA SER A 189 -10.86 0.94 9.60
C SER A 189 -12.21 0.23 9.50
N GLY A 190 -13.00 0.27 10.58
CA GLY A 190 -14.28 -0.46 10.65
C GLY A 190 -14.13 -1.96 10.90
N PHE A 191 -13.00 -2.40 11.47
CA PHE A 191 -12.71 -3.81 11.76
C PHE A 191 -12.89 -4.18 13.23
N GLU A 192 -13.46 -5.36 13.47
CA GLU A 192 -13.59 -6.00 14.78
C GLU A 192 -12.24 -6.48 15.30
N ASN A 193 -12.07 -6.45 16.62
CA ASN A 193 -10.81 -6.83 17.27
C ASN A 193 -10.39 -8.28 16.96
N SER A 194 -11.34 -9.20 16.87
CA SER A 194 -11.08 -10.61 16.55
C SER A 194 -10.47 -10.78 15.15
N VAL A 195 -10.91 -9.98 14.18
CA VAL A 195 -10.40 -9.99 12.81
C VAL A 195 -9.05 -9.27 12.73
N LEU A 196 -8.85 -8.20 13.50
CA LEU A 196 -7.56 -7.52 13.60
C LEU A 196 -6.48 -8.43 14.19
N GLU A 197 -6.78 -9.19 15.24
CA GLU A 197 -5.85 -10.15 15.84
C GLU A 197 -5.46 -11.27 14.86
N PHE A 198 -6.45 -11.78 14.12
CA PHE A 198 -6.24 -12.72 13.03
C PHE A 198 -5.31 -12.13 11.94
N CYS A 199 -5.61 -10.92 11.46
CA CYS A 199 -4.80 -10.24 10.45
C CYS A 199 -3.40 -9.96 10.97
N SER A 200 -3.24 -9.53 12.22
CA SER A 200 -1.93 -9.31 12.83
C SER A 200 -1.09 -10.58 12.80
N THR A 201 -1.67 -11.73 13.12
CA THR A 201 -0.97 -13.03 13.08
C THR A 201 -0.50 -13.37 11.66
N VAL A 202 -1.33 -13.09 10.65
CA VAL A 202 -0.99 -13.35 9.25
C VAL A 202 0.10 -12.39 8.77
N PHE A 203 -0.12 -11.07 8.90
CA PHE A 203 0.72 -10.03 8.31
C PHE A 203 2.02 -9.75 9.06
N ASP A 204 2.12 -10.04 10.37
CA ASP A 204 3.35 -9.85 11.14
C ASP A 204 4.51 -10.70 10.59
N GLY A 205 4.21 -11.89 10.06
CA GLY A 205 5.18 -12.74 9.37
C GLY A 205 5.88 -12.06 8.17
N MET A 206 5.29 -10.97 7.64
CA MET A 206 5.69 -10.28 6.41
C MET A 206 6.38 -8.93 6.66
N GLY A 207 6.49 -8.49 7.92
CA GLY A 207 7.00 -7.16 8.23
C GLY A 207 6.03 -6.02 7.86
N VAL A 208 4.73 -6.31 7.88
CA VAL A 208 3.67 -5.31 7.72
C VAL A 208 2.99 -5.14 9.08
N GLN A 209 2.98 -3.91 9.59
CA GLN A 209 2.34 -3.60 10.86
C GLN A 209 0.85 -3.37 10.65
N VAL A 210 0.02 -4.24 11.24
CA VAL A 210 -1.43 -4.06 11.29
C VAL A 210 -1.77 -3.04 12.37
N LEU A 211 -2.52 -2.01 12.00
CA LEU A 211 -3.01 -1.00 12.93
C LEU A 211 -4.51 -0.79 12.77
N ASN A 212 -5.18 -0.59 13.89
CA ASN A 212 -6.55 -0.09 13.88
C ASN A 212 -6.54 1.42 13.58
N GLY A 213 -7.18 1.82 12.47
CA GLY A 213 -7.36 3.20 12.06
C GLY A 213 -8.72 3.73 12.45
N GLY A 214 -8.78 5.00 12.88
CA GLY A 214 -10.03 5.69 13.14
C GLY A 214 -10.69 6.22 11.87
N GLY A 215 -11.99 5.96 11.71
CA GLY A 215 -12.83 6.55 10.66
C GLY A 215 -12.75 5.85 9.32
N THR A 216 -13.89 5.35 8.84
CA THR A 216 -14.16 5.16 7.42
C THR A 216 -14.89 6.39 6.89
N PHE A 217 -14.75 6.70 5.59
CA PHE A 217 -15.31 7.86 4.89
C PHE A 217 -16.28 8.71 5.72
N THR A 218 -15.76 9.73 6.41
CA THR A 218 -16.63 10.75 6.99
C THR A 218 -17.29 11.51 5.84
N ASN A 219 -18.59 11.82 5.95
CA ASN A 219 -19.30 12.63 4.95
C ASN A 219 -18.64 14.01 4.72
N GLU A 220 -17.82 14.48 5.67
CA GLU A 220 -16.89 15.58 5.45
C GLU A 220 -15.64 15.05 4.75
N LYS A 221 -15.53 15.33 3.45
CA LYS A 221 -14.30 15.20 2.68
C LYS A 221 -13.55 16.52 2.79
N PRO A 222 -12.59 16.69 3.72
CA PRO A 222 -11.75 17.87 3.70
C PRO A 222 -10.98 17.86 2.38
N ASP A 223 -11.13 18.92 1.59
CA ASP A 223 -10.28 19.14 0.41
C ASP A 223 -8.86 19.38 0.92
N LEU A 224 -8.00 18.39 0.71
CA LEU A 224 -6.61 18.44 1.15
C LEU A 224 -5.70 19.20 0.17
N GLY A 225 -6.24 19.76 -0.91
CA GLY A 225 -5.44 20.33 -1.99
C GLY A 225 -4.68 19.24 -2.77
N PRO A 226 -3.82 19.62 -3.72
CA PRO A 226 -3.02 18.66 -4.48
C PRO A 226 -2.04 17.88 -3.58
N LEU A 227 -1.63 16.69 -4.04
CA LEU A 227 -0.50 15.98 -3.44
C LEU A 227 0.79 16.73 -3.79
N GLU A 228 1.61 17.03 -2.78
CA GLU A 228 2.87 17.76 -2.89
C GLU A 228 4.00 16.98 -2.16
N PRO A 229 5.28 17.24 -2.45
CA PRO A 229 6.40 16.64 -1.71
C PRO A 229 6.26 16.83 -0.17
N GLY A 230 6.16 15.71 0.55
CA GLY A 230 5.91 15.66 1.99
C GLY A 230 4.46 15.36 2.38
N SER A 231 3.50 15.43 1.46
CA SER A 231 2.10 15.06 1.71
C SER A 231 1.97 13.58 2.08
N ALA A 232 1.03 13.25 2.97
CA ALA A 232 0.66 11.87 3.24
C ALA A 232 -0.32 11.36 2.17
N TYR A 233 -0.10 10.13 1.70
CA TYR A 233 -0.97 9.46 0.74
C TYR A 233 -1.15 7.98 1.11
N SER A 234 -2.16 7.34 0.54
CA SER A 234 -2.48 5.94 0.79
C SER A 234 -2.61 5.15 -0.49
N ILE A 235 -2.09 3.93 -0.46
CA ILE A 235 -2.43 2.85 -1.40
C ILE A 235 -3.68 2.19 -0.83
N VAL A 236 -4.78 2.24 -1.57
CA VAL A 236 -6.09 1.78 -1.09
C VAL A 236 -6.36 0.37 -1.60
N ILE A 237 -6.63 -0.56 -0.70
CA ILE A 237 -7.00 -1.95 -1.04
C ILE A 237 -8.51 -2.13 -0.86
N VAL A 238 -9.07 -1.59 0.22
CA VAL A 238 -10.52 -1.61 0.52
C VAL A 238 -10.98 -0.22 0.91
N ASP A 239 -12.16 0.18 0.45
CA ASP A 239 -12.75 1.49 0.71
C ASP A 239 -14.29 1.40 0.87
N GLY A 240 -14.92 2.42 1.47
CA GLY A 240 -16.36 2.46 1.79
C GLY A 240 -16.62 2.40 3.29
N ASP A 241 -17.58 1.58 3.73
CA ASP A 241 -17.93 1.40 5.15
C ASP A 241 -16.81 0.70 5.95
N MET A 242 -15.88 0.03 5.25
CA MET A 242 -14.66 -0.56 5.78
C MET A 242 -13.45 -0.05 4.97
N GLY A 243 -12.29 0.07 5.61
CA GLY A 243 -11.07 0.57 4.98
C GLY A 243 -9.87 -0.34 5.22
N LEU A 244 -9.10 -0.60 4.17
CA LEU A 244 -7.80 -1.27 4.24
C LEU A 244 -6.82 -0.53 3.34
N GLN A 245 -5.79 0.06 3.93
CA GLN A 245 -4.86 0.90 3.17
C GLN A 245 -3.46 0.94 3.76
N ALA A 246 -2.46 1.06 2.89
CA ALA A 246 -1.09 1.30 3.27
C ALA A 246 -0.78 2.79 3.14
N THR A 247 -0.17 3.41 4.15
CA THR A 247 0.10 4.87 4.14
C THR A 247 1.60 5.18 4.03
N GLY A 248 1.93 6.11 3.15
CA GLY A 248 3.28 6.62 2.93
C GLY A 248 3.31 8.13 2.74
N THR A 249 4.47 8.64 2.34
CA THR A 249 4.71 10.06 2.07
C THR A 249 5.10 10.27 0.61
N VAL A 250 4.61 11.33 -0.01
CA VAL A 250 4.98 11.76 -1.37
C VAL A 250 6.39 12.31 -1.34
N THR A 251 7.25 11.81 -2.22
CA THR A 251 8.63 12.29 -2.37
C THR A 251 8.72 13.38 -3.44
N TYR A 252 8.10 13.16 -4.59
CA TYR A 252 8.31 14.01 -5.76
C TYR A 252 7.07 14.03 -6.63
N VAL A 253 6.81 15.16 -7.28
CA VAL A 253 5.67 15.37 -8.17
C VAL A 253 6.15 15.98 -9.48
N ASP A 254 5.76 15.36 -10.60
CA ASP A 254 6.03 15.81 -11.97
C ASP A 254 4.74 15.80 -12.78
N GLY A 255 4.11 16.97 -12.90
CA GLY A 255 2.79 17.10 -13.50
C GLY A 255 1.75 16.28 -12.72
N ASN A 256 1.20 15.24 -13.34
CA ASN A 256 0.27 14.31 -12.71
C ASN A 256 0.95 13.07 -12.10
N LYS A 257 2.26 12.89 -12.29
CA LYS A 257 3.00 11.75 -11.78
C LYS A 257 3.49 12.04 -10.37
N VAL A 258 3.26 11.09 -9.48
CA VAL A 258 3.66 11.17 -8.07
C VAL A 258 4.60 10.01 -7.80
N LEU A 259 5.79 10.31 -7.28
CA LEU A 259 6.66 9.33 -6.65
C LEU A 259 6.50 9.43 -5.14
N GLY A 260 6.36 8.30 -4.48
CA GLY A 260 6.24 8.24 -3.03
C GLY A 260 6.75 6.91 -2.51
N MET A 261 7.02 6.87 -1.21
CA MET A 261 7.76 5.78 -0.55
C MET A 261 9.16 5.59 -1.16
N GLY A 262 10.19 5.38 -0.32
CA GLY A 262 11.54 5.10 -0.84
C GLY A 262 11.87 3.60 -0.93
N HIS A 263 10.86 2.74 -0.84
CA HIS A 263 10.95 1.29 -0.99
C HIS A 263 9.61 0.72 -1.48
N SER A 264 9.62 -0.56 -1.87
CA SER A 264 8.41 -1.28 -2.27
C SER A 264 7.42 -1.49 -1.12
N PHE A 265 6.13 -1.53 -1.45
CA PHE A 265 5.09 -2.04 -0.55
C PHE A 265 5.05 -3.58 -0.60
N LEU A 266 4.65 -4.16 -1.74
CA LEU A 266 4.62 -5.60 -2.00
C LEU A 266 5.65 -6.01 -3.07
N ASN A 267 6.31 -5.04 -3.71
CA ASN A 267 7.18 -5.22 -4.87
C ASN A 267 6.44 -5.92 -6.03
N SER A 268 5.18 -5.54 -6.24
CA SER A 268 4.29 -6.19 -7.21
C SER A 268 4.60 -5.86 -8.66
N GLY A 269 5.48 -4.89 -8.95
CA GLY A 269 5.79 -4.44 -10.31
C GLY A 269 4.72 -3.48 -10.84
N ALA A 270 4.34 -3.64 -12.11
CA ALA A 270 3.21 -2.92 -12.70
C ALA A 270 1.87 -3.38 -12.09
N LEU A 271 1.01 -2.43 -11.71
CA LEU A 271 -0.28 -2.65 -11.06
C LEU A 271 -1.27 -1.48 -11.30
N GLU A 272 -2.50 -1.64 -10.84
CA GLU A 272 -3.60 -0.66 -10.90
C GLU A 272 -4.36 -0.61 -9.55
N LEU A 273 -3.84 0.13 -8.58
CA LEU A 273 -4.49 0.31 -7.27
C LEU A 273 -4.90 1.75 -7.03
N PRO A 274 -6.04 2.04 -6.38
CA PRO A 274 -6.39 3.42 -6.08
C PRO A 274 -5.36 4.10 -5.17
N MET A 275 -5.00 5.32 -5.57
CA MET A 275 -4.17 6.23 -4.78
C MET A 275 -5.09 7.24 -4.10
N GLY A 276 -5.05 7.29 -2.77
CA GLY A 276 -5.84 8.20 -1.97
C GLY A 276 -5.01 9.25 -1.25
N LYS A 277 -5.63 10.40 -0.92
CA LYS A 277 -5.04 11.38 -0.01
C LYS A 277 -5.28 10.95 1.43
N ALA A 278 -4.27 11.11 2.28
CA ALA A 278 -4.33 10.70 3.67
C ALA A 278 -4.24 11.89 4.62
N LYS A 279 -5.08 11.89 5.66
CA LYS A 279 -4.92 12.75 6.83
C LYS A 279 -4.25 11.95 7.93
N ILE A 280 -3.16 12.44 8.50
CA ILE A 280 -2.56 11.82 9.67
C ILE A 280 -3.38 12.22 10.90
N LEU A 281 -4.03 11.27 11.55
CA LEU A 281 -4.82 11.54 12.75
C LEU A 281 -3.89 11.87 13.93
N THR A 282 -2.83 11.07 14.09
CA THR A 282 -1.79 11.28 15.08
C THR A 282 -0.55 10.44 14.76
N THR A 283 0.58 10.80 15.36
CA THR A 283 1.79 9.97 15.40
C THR A 283 1.87 9.30 16.78
N LEU A 284 1.82 7.98 16.81
CA LEU A 284 1.97 7.18 18.02
C LEU A 284 3.45 6.92 18.30
N SER A 285 3.98 7.57 19.31
CA SER A 285 5.35 7.33 19.78
C SER A 285 5.42 6.03 20.59
N SER A 286 6.45 5.21 20.35
CA SER A 286 6.64 3.94 21.06
C SER A 286 8.12 3.62 21.23
N LEU A 287 8.46 3.01 22.35
CA LEU A 287 9.81 2.47 22.59
C LEU A 287 10.12 1.25 21.70
N MET A 288 9.08 0.56 21.22
CA MET A 288 9.24 -0.59 20.33
C MET A 288 9.31 -0.13 18.87
N PHE A 289 8.26 0.56 18.39
CA PHE A 289 8.22 1.14 17.05
C PHE A 289 7.15 2.24 16.94
N SER A 290 7.55 3.46 16.61
CA SER A 290 6.62 4.57 16.40
C SER A 290 5.92 4.48 15.05
N THR A 291 4.65 4.88 14.99
CA THR A 291 3.84 4.72 13.77
C THR A 291 2.81 5.83 13.59
N LYS A 292 2.45 6.14 12.34
CA LYS A 292 1.39 7.10 12.02
C LYS A 292 0.03 6.39 11.92
N MET A 293 -0.96 6.92 12.62
CA MET A 293 -2.37 6.60 12.35
C MET A 293 -2.89 7.57 11.29
N SER A 294 -3.49 7.04 10.24
CA SER A 294 -4.04 7.85 9.16
C SER A 294 -5.50 7.48 8.87
N ALA A 295 -6.18 8.40 8.19
CA ALA A 295 -7.49 8.18 7.61
C ALA A 295 -7.45 8.56 6.12
N LEU A 296 -8.09 7.76 5.27
CA LEU A 296 -8.34 8.11 3.87
C LEU A 296 -9.38 9.21 3.80
N THR A 297 -9.14 10.19 2.94
CA THR A 297 -10.06 11.31 2.72
C THR A 297 -10.76 11.19 1.38
N GLU A 298 -10.00 11.02 0.31
CA GLU A 298 -10.52 10.82 -1.04
C GLU A 298 -9.54 10.02 -1.90
N ILE A 299 -10.07 9.34 -2.93
CA ILE A 299 -9.27 8.77 -4.00
C ILE A 299 -8.91 9.90 -4.96
N ALA A 300 -7.61 10.07 -5.21
CA ALA A 300 -7.06 11.15 -6.00
C ALA A 300 -6.27 10.68 -7.24
N GLY A 301 -6.13 9.37 -7.44
CA GLY A 301 -5.39 8.82 -8.56
C GLY A 301 -5.31 7.30 -8.56
N THR A 302 -4.36 6.77 -9.32
CA THR A 302 -4.06 5.35 -9.43
C THR A 302 -2.56 5.11 -9.28
N ILE A 303 -2.17 4.11 -8.50
CA ILE A 303 -0.79 3.62 -8.39
C ILE A 303 -0.53 2.70 -9.58
N HIS A 304 0.57 2.95 -10.30
CA HIS A 304 0.96 2.22 -11.50
C HIS A 304 2.13 1.27 -11.26
N GLN A 305 3.02 1.61 -10.33
CA GLN A 305 4.26 0.89 -10.10
C GLN A 305 4.54 0.72 -8.61
N ASP A 306 4.88 -0.49 -8.20
CA ASP A 306 5.45 -0.81 -6.89
C ASP A 306 6.77 -1.55 -7.10
N ARG A 307 7.88 -0.84 -6.89
CA ARG A 307 9.24 -1.29 -7.20
C ARG A 307 10.12 -1.18 -5.97
N THR A 308 11.25 -1.86 -6.00
CA THR A 308 12.20 -1.91 -4.87
C THR A 308 12.69 -0.54 -4.40
N THR A 309 12.66 0.49 -5.25
CA THR A 309 13.11 1.86 -4.95
C THR A 309 11.97 2.84 -4.65
N GLY A 310 10.71 2.39 -4.67
CA GLY A 310 9.57 3.25 -4.38
C GLY A 310 8.34 2.92 -5.21
N ILE A 311 7.38 3.83 -5.15
CA ILE A 311 6.06 3.69 -5.77
C ILE A 311 5.81 4.88 -6.68
N MET A 312 5.15 4.62 -7.81
CA MET A 312 4.71 5.65 -8.74
C MET A 312 3.21 5.55 -8.96
N GLY A 313 2.52 6.69 -8.88
CA GLY A 313 1.12 6.83 -9.22
C GLY A 313 0.86 8.03 -10.12
N VAL A 314 -0.36 8.09 -10.64
CA VAL A 314 -0.86 9.15 -11.51
C VAL A 314 -2.13 9.74 -10.92
N THR A 315 -2.13 11.05 -10.69
CA THR A 315 -3.30 11.77 -10.17
C THR A 315 -4.35 11.97 -11.24
N GLY A 316 -5.63 12.02 -10.83
CA GLY A 316 -6.78 12.19 -11.71
C GLY A 316 -7.25 10.91 -12.42
N GLU A 317 -6.49 9.83 -12.39
CA GLU A 317 -6.91 8.52 -12.89
C GLU A 317 -7.73 7.74 -11.86
N SER A 318 -8.63 6.87 -12.30
CA SER A 318 -9.45 6.04 -11.42
C SER A 318 -9.20 4.56 -11.69
N ALA A 319 -8.70 3.86 -10.68
CA ALA A 319 -8.56 2.42 -10.69
C ALA A 319 -9.93 1.72 -10.60
N LYS A 320 -9.99 0.50 -11.15
CA LYS A 320 -11.17 -0.35 -11.03
C LYS A 320 -11.28 -0.94 -9.64
N MET A 321 -12.52 -1.09 -9.18
CA MET A 321 -12.85 -1.61 -7.87
C MET A 321 -14.05 -2.56 -7.99
N ILE A 322 -13.99 -3.69 -7.30
CA ILE A 322 -15.07 -4.67 -7.19
C ILE A 322 -16.06 -4.18 -6.13
N PRO A 323 -17.31 -3.80 -6.49
CA PRO A 323 -18.28 -3.33 -5.52
C PRO A 323 -18.94 -4.49 -4.76
N ILE A 324 -19.07 -4.34 -3.44
CA ILE A 324 -19.66 -5.33 -2.57
C ILE A 324 -20.73 -4.65 -1.72
N ARG A 325 -21.94 -5.23 -1.75
CA ARG A 325 -23.04 -4.85 -0.87
C ARG A 325 -23.43 -6.03 -0.01
N LEU A 326 -23.33 -5.87 1.30
CA LEU A 326 -23.79 -6.85 2.28
C LEU A 326 -25.00 -6.31 3.00
N ARG A 327 -26.07 -7.10 3.03
CA ARG A 327 -27.27 -6.79 3.80
C ARG A 327 -27.43 -7.85 4.87
N PHE A 328 -27.34 -7.40 6.12
CA PHE A 328 -27.60 -8.21 7.27
C PHE A 328 -29.02 -7.97 7.76
N ARG A 329 -29.75 -9.05 7.99
CA ARG A 329 -31.11 -9.02 8.54
C ARG A 329 -31.19 -9.88 9.78
N SER A 330 -31.84 -9.38 10.82
CA SER A 330 -32.03 -10.13 12.06
C SER A 330 -33.40 -9.85 12.66
N LYS A 331 -33.89 -10.82 13.42
CA LYS A 331 -35.07 -10.65 14.28
C LYS A 331 -34.73 -10.02 15.62
N PHE A 332 -33.44 -9.93 15.95
CA PHE A 332 -32.93 -9.54 17.27
C PHE A 332 -32.19 -8.19 17.26
N GLN A 333 -31.83 -7.68 16.08
CA GLN A 333 -31.18 -6.38 15.91
C GLN A 333 -31.64 -5.77 14.58
N ASP A 334 -31.48 -4.46 14.44
CA ASP A 334 -31.84 -3.75 13.23
C ASP A 334 -31.09 -4.28 12.01
N ASP A 335 -31.75 -4.18 10.86
CA ASP A 335 -31.13 -4.46 9.57
C ASP A 335 -29.93 -3.53 9.37
N LYS A 336 -28.80 -4.10 8.96
CA LYS A 336 -27.58 -3.36 8.65
C LYS A 336 -27.21 -3.57 7.19
N GLU A 337 -26.72 -2.53 6.54
CA GLU A 337 -26.16 -2.61 5.19
C GLU A 337 -24.73 -2.11 5.22
N PHE A 338 -23.82 -2.87 4.60
CA PHE A 338 -22.44 -2.48 4.38
C PHE A 338 -22.19 -2.34 2.88
N ASN A 339 -21.59 -1.23 2.48
CA ASN A 339 -21.18 -0.93 1.12
C ASN A 339 -19.68 -0.63 1.12
N PHE A 340 -18.92 -1.49 0.48
CA PHE A 340 -17.48 -1.31 0.33
C PHE A 340 -17.02 -1.85 -1.01
N ARG A 341 -15.78 -1.52 -1.39
CA ARG A 341 -15.18 -1.95 -2.65
C ARG A 341 -13.77 -2.44 -2.41
N ILE A 342 -13.35 -3.43 -3.20
CA ILE A 342 -11.99 -3.99 -3.16
C ILE A 342 -11.27 -3.64 -4.46
N ALA A 343 -9.99 -3.28 -4.40
CA ALA A 343 -9.19 -3.02 -5.57
C ALA A 343 -9.15 -4.21 -6.54
N GLU A 344 -9.42 -3.93 -7.82
CA GLU A 344 -9.40 -4.91 -8.90
C GLU A 344 -8.07 -4.80 -9.65
N ASP A 345 -7.11 -5.67 -9.34
CA ASP A 345 -5.83 -5.73 -10.04
C ASP A 345 -5.38 -7.18 -10.25
N ARG A 346 -4.85 -7.47 -11.44
CA ARG A 346 -4.45 -8.82 -11.83
C ARG A 346 -3.28 -9.38 -11.00
N ARG A 347 -2.34 -8.53 -10.55
CA ARG A 347 -1.27 -8.94 -9.61
C ARG A 347 -1.84 -9.28 -8.26
N LEU A 348 -2.93 -8.62 -7.87
CA LEU A 348 -3.62 -8.93 -6.64
C LEU A 348 -4.57 -10.13 -6.75
N TYR A 349 -4.78 -10.81 -7.88
CA TYR A 349 -5.74 -11.93 -7.92
C TYR A 349 -5.43 -13.09 -6.96
N SER A 350 -4.19 -13.24 -6.49
CA SER A 350 -3.87 -14.16 -5.38
C SER A 350 -4.22 -13.60 -4.00
N LEU A 351 -4.22 -12.27 -3.85
CA LEU A 351 -4.50 -11.52 -2.62
C LEU A 351 -5.99 -11.11 -2.49
N THR A 352 -6.66 -10.73 -3.57
CA THR A 352 -8.06 -10.27 -3.61
C THR A 352 -9.02 -11.27 -2.97
N PRO A 353 -8.94 -12.59 -3.22
CA PRO A 353 -9.77 -13.56 -2.52
C PRO A 353 -9.50 -13.59 -1.02
N PHE A 354 -8.23 -13.46 -0.60
CA PHE A 354 -7.88 -13.37 0.83
C PHE A 354 -8.45 -12.09 1.47
N ILE A 355 -8.34 -10.94 0.80
CA ILE A 355 -8.98 -9.69 1.26
C ILE A 355 -10.49 -9.84 1.33
N PHE A 356 -11.11 -10.52 0.35
CA PHE A 356 -12.53 -10.82 0.33
C PHE A 356 -12.94 -11.66 1.56
N THR A 357 -12.18 -12.72 1.90
CA THR A 357 -12.38 -13.49 3.14
C THR A 357 -12.33 -12.59 4.37
N ILE A 358 -11.32 -11.72 4.47
CA ILE A 358 -11.14 -10.82 5.62
C ILE A 358 -12.33 -9.86 5.78
N VAL A 359 -12.74 -9.17 4.72
CA VAL A 359 -13.81 -8.16 4.80
C VAL A 359 -15.18 -8.78 5.04
N LEU A 360 -15.46 -9.94 4.41
CA LEU A 360 -16.70 -10.66 4.67
C LEU A 360 -16.75 -11.21 6.10
N THR A 361 -15.63 -11.77 6.58
CA THR A 361 -15.54 -12.28 7.95
C THR A 361 -15.81 -11.15 8.94
N ASN A 362 -15.20 -9.99 8.73
CA ASN A 362 -15.44 -8.82 9.57
C ASN A 362 -16.89 -8.36 9.56
N ALA A 363 -17.51 -8.27 8.39
CA ALA A 363 -18.90 -7.85 8.28
C ALA A 363 -19.82 -8.81 9.05
N LEU A 364 -19.58 -10.13 8.97
CA LEU A 364 -20.33 -11.14 9.73
C LEU A 364 -20.05 -11.09 11.25
N GLU A 365 -18.80 -10.85 11.66
CA GLU A 365 -18.47 -10.71 13.08
C GLU A 365 -19.08 -9.44 13.70
N SER A 366 -19.13 -8.32 12.97
CA SER A 366 -19.71 -7.05 13.45
C SER A 366 -21.21 -7.09 13.74
N VAL A 367 -21.89 -8.14 13.29
CA VAL A 367 -23.32 -8.38 13.44
C VAL A 367 -23.63 -9.64 14.25
N ARG A 368 -22.60 -10.28 14.81
CA ARG A 368 -22.75 -11.52 15.57
C ARG A 368 -23.48 -11.27 16.90
N LEU A 369 -24.51 -12.06 17.16
CA LEU A 369 -25.38 -11.90 18.34
C LEU A 369 -24.80 -12.49 19.64
N SER A 370 -23.97 -13.53 19.54
CA SER A 370 -23.42 -14.22 20.70
C SER A 370 -22.05 -14.81 20.39
N GLN A 371 -21.21 -14.88 21.43
CA GLN A 371 -19.98 -15.66 21.39
C GLN A 371 -20.33 -17.16 21.44
N GLY A 372 -19.72 -17.98 20.58
CA GLY A 372 -19.90 -19.44 20.54
C GLY A 372 -20.15 -19.99 19.14
N ASN A 373 -20.06 -21.32 19.00
CA ASN A 373 -20.19 -22.00 17.71
C ASN A 373 -21.59 -21.78 17.12
N GLN A 374 -21.64 -21.37 15.85
CA GLN A 374 -22.88 -21.26 15.11
C GLN A 374 -22.88 -22.27 13.96
N THR A 375 -24.08 -22.61 13.48
CA THR A 375 -24.24 -23.30 12.20
C THR A 375 -24.65 -22.28 11.17
N LEU A 376 -23.81 -22.09 10.16
CA LEU A 376 -24.06 -21.19 9.05
C LEU A 376 -24.56 -22.00 7.87
N LYS A 377 -25.68 -21.58 7.28
CA LYS A 377 -26.16 -22.11 6.01
C LYS A 377 -25.85 -21.08 4.93
N LEU A 378 -25.05 -21.48 3.96
CA LEU A 378 -24.76 -20.68 2.77
C LEU A 378 -25.69 -21.12 1.64
N GLU A 379 -26.43 -20.17 1.08
CA GLU A 379 -27.21 -20.34 -0.15
C GLU A 379 -26.94 -19.14 -1.05
N GLY A 380 -26.62 -19.38 -2.31
CA GLY A 380 -26.27 -18.32 -3.23
C GLY A 380 -26.26 -18.78 -4.68
N LYS A 381 -25.97 -17.83 -5.57
CA LYS A 381 -25.72 -18.11 -6.97
C LYS A 381 -24.72 -17.13 -7.55
N ILE A 382 -23.90 -17.60 -8.46
CA ILE A 382 -22.99 -16.79 -9.26
C ILE A 382 -23.61 -16.63 -10.63
N ASN A 383 -23.76 -15.39 -11.09
CA ASN A 383 -24.23 -15.10 -12.44
C ASN A 383 -23.04 -14.67 -13.28
N LEU A 384 -22.77 -15.39 -14.37
CA LEU A 384 -21.78 -15.04 -15.37
C LEU A 384 -22.49 -14.56 -16.62
N ASN A 385 -22.03 -13.47 -17.22
CA ASN A 385 -22.69 -12.91 -18.39
C ASN A 385 -22.64 -13.92 -19.55
N GLY A 386 -23.80 -14.27 -20.11
CA GLY A 386 -23.92 -15.25 -21.19
C GLY A 386 -23.92 -16.72 -20.76
N TYR A 387 -23.90 -17.03 -19.46
CA TYR A 387 -23.90 -18.39 -18.93
C TYR A 387 -25.01 -18.59 -17.90
N GLU A 388 -25.35 -19.86 -17.62
CA GLU A 388 -26.28 -20.21 -16.55
C GLU A 388 -25.69 -19.87 -15.17
N SER A 389 -26.58 -19.58 -14.23
CA SER A 389 -26.20 -19.31 -12.84
C SER A 389 -25.61 -20.56 -12.18
N ILE A 390 -24.46 -20.43 -11.52
CA ILE A 390 -23.86 -21.50 -10.73
C ILE A 390 -24.45 -21.42 -9.31
N PRO A 391 -25.23 -22.41 -8.83
CA PRO A 391 -25.74 -22.40 -7.48
C PRO A 391 -24.62 -22.69 -6.47
N LEU A 392 -24.67 -22.03 -5.31
CA LEU A 392 -23.82 -22.29 -4.16
C LEU A 392 -24.70 -22.71 -2.99
N GLN A 393 -24.45 -23.88 -2.41
CA GLN A 393 -25.18 -24.35 -1.24
C GLN A 393 -24.27 -25.16 -0.33
N ASN A 394 -24.07 -24.71 0.90
CA ASN A 394 -23.30 -25.45 1.89
C ASN A 394 -23.74 -25.18 3.33
N TYR A 395 -23.30 -26.02 4.26
CA TYR A 395 -23.51 -25.88 5.69
C TYR A 395 -22.16 -25.94 6.41
N TYR A 396 -21.93 -24.98 7.30
CA TYR A 396 -20.74 -24.93 8.14
C TYR A 396 -21.20 -25.04 9.59
N ALA A 397 -20.74 -26.07 10.28
CA ALA A 397 -20.94 -26.21 11.71
C ALA A 397 -19.63 -25.84 12.39
N GLY A 398 -19.64 -24.86 13.30
CA GLY A 398 -18.42 -24.36 13.93
C GLY A 398 -17.50 -25.47 14.45
N GLY A 399 -16.23 -25.42 14.04
CA GLY A 399 -15.19 -26.39 14.35
C GLY A 399 -14.60 -26.26 15.77
N ARG A 400 -13.52 -27.01 16.04
CA ARG A 400 -12.77 -26.94 17.30
C ARG A 400 -12.16 -25.53 17.48
N PRO A 401 -12.09 -25.00 18.72
CA PRO A 401 -11.71 -23.63 19.00
C PRO A 401 -10.19 -23.45 18.93
N SER A 402 -9.63 -23.30 17.73
CA SER A 402 -8.29 -22.72 17.58
C SER A 402 -8.35 -21.19 17.43
N THR A 403 -9.47 -20.65 16.92
CA THR A 403 -9.73 -19.21 16.72
C THR A 403 -11.22 -18.88 16.90
N PHE A 404 -11.55 -17.67 17.35
CA PHE A 404 -12.94 -17.24 17.66
C PHE A 404 -13.87 -17.08 16.43
N ILE A 405 -13.33 -17.18 15.21
CA ILE A 405 -13.99 -16.83 13.95
C ILE A 405 -13.96 -17.96 12.90
N THR A 406 -13.67 -19.20 13.31
CA THR A 406 -13.42 -20.34 12.39
C THR A 406 -14.62 -20.66 11.50
N ASP A 407 -15.83 -20.66 12.03
CA ASP A 407 -17.07 -20.87 11.26
C ASP A 407 -17.27 -19.80 10.19
N THR A 408 -17.11 -18.53 10.58
CA THR A 408 -17.24 -17.38 9.69
C THR A 408 -16.16 -17.39 8.59
N ILE A 409 -14.91 -17.73 8.93
CA ILE A 409 -13.80 -17.83 7.97
C ILE A 409 -14.04 -18.96 6.96
N GLU A 410 -14.51 -20.13 7.39
CA GLU A 410 -14.79 -21.25 6.48
C GLU A 410 -15.91 -20.90 5.49
N ALA A 411 -17.01 -20.33 6.00
CA ALA A 411 -18.15 -19.94 5.18
C ALA A 411 -17.81 -18.85 4.15
N THR A 412 -17.13 -17.79 4.59
CA THR A 412 -16.69 -16.71 3.69
C THR A 412 -15.55 -17.15 2.78
N GLY A 413 -14.78 -18.13 3.23
CA GLY A 413 -13.70 -18.78 2.54
C GLY A 413 -14.12 -19.51 1.27
N GLU A 414 -15.25 -20.23 1.30
CA GLU A 414 -15.78 -20.90 0.11
C GLU A 414 -16.24 -19.90 -0.96
N ILE A 415 -16.91 -18.82 -0.55
CA ILE A 415 -17.27 -17.72 -1.45
C ILE A 415 -16.00 -17.15 -2.08
N SER A 416 -14.99 -16.89 -1.26
CA SER A 416 -13.71 -16.33 -1.68
C SER A 416 -12.94 -17.27 -2.61
N ALA A 417 -12.95 -18.58 -2.35
CA ALA A 417 -12.33 -19.57 -3.21
C ALA A 417 -13.01 -19.61 -4.59
N THR A 418 -14.33 -19.48 -4.62
CA THR A 418 -15.08 -19.43 -5.89
C THR A 418 -14.79 -18.14 -6.66
N VAL A 419 -14.77 -16.99 -5.99
CA VAL A 419 -14.33 -15.73 -6.59
C VAL A 419 -12.88 -15.83 -7.08
N GLY A 420 -12.00 -16.45 -6.29
CA GLY A 420 -10.62 -16.72 -6.66
C GLY A 420 -10.51 -17.58 -7.91
N ALA A 421 -11.31 -18.64 -8.03
CA ALA A 421 -11.34 -19.48 -9.23
C ALA A 421 -11.79 -18.70 -10.46
N LEU A 422 -12.69 -17.73 -10.32
CA LEU A 422 -13.16 -16.87 -11.42
C LEU A 422 -12.15 -15.79 -11.81
N LEU A 423 -11.45 -15.20 -10.83
CA LEU A 423 -10.46 -14.14 -11.08
C LEU A 423 -9.11 -14.70 -11.54
N SER A 424 -8.66 -15.81 -10.95
CA SER A 424 -7.31 -16.36 -11.11
C SER A 424 -7.26 -17.61 -11.99
N ASN A 425 -8.11 -17.69 -13.03
CA ASN A 425 -8.03 -18.76 -14.02
C ASN A 425 -7.34 -18.32 -15.32
N ASN A 426 -6.80 -19.30 -16.03
CA ASN A 426 -6.17 -19.12 -17.34
C ASN A 426 -7.08 -19.60 -18.48
N PHE A 427 -8.41 -19.58 -18.33
CA PHE A 427 -9.33 -20.13 -19.34
C PHE A 427 -9.42 -19.29 -20.63
N GLU A 428 -8.89 -18.06 -20.62
CA GLU A 428 -8.59 -17.29 -21.84
C GLU A 428 -7.08 -17.31 -22.11
N ALA A 429 -6.66 -18.28 -22.93
CA ALA A 429 -5.33 -18.36 -23.51
C ALA A 429 -5.27 -17.69 -24.89
#